data_AF-A0A2S6WBZ0-F1
#
_entry.id   AF-A0A2S6WBZ0-F1
#
_cell.length_a   1.000
_cell.length_b   1.000
_cell.length_c   1.000
_cell.angle_alpha   90.00
_cell.angle_beta   90.00
_cell.angle_gamma   90.00
#
_symmetry.space_group_name_H-M   'P 1'
#
loop_
_entity.id
_entity.type
_entity.pdbx_description
1 polymer ?
#
loop_
_entity_poly.entity_id
_entity_poly.type
_entity_poly.pdbx_seq_one_letter_code
_entity_poly.pdbx_strand_id
1 'polypeptide(L)'
;MANDSDLVVNIDLLVDSESRLKGIKKELSDLDNRKDDMHPYWGSGQIADVMSDFVDNWEKYREKMLETVENVGKLVTSTIDGFTGLDADLAKELRKAGKKK
;
A
#
# COMPACT_ATOMS: atom_id res chain seq x y z
N MET A 1 -15.70 19.54 29.63
CA MET A 1 -14.26 19.19 29.61
C MET A 1 -14.17 17.72 29.23
N ALA A 2 -13.42 17.41 28.16
CA ALA A 2 -13.07 16.09 27.64
C ALA A 2 -14.17 15.25 26.93
N ASN A 3 -14.73 15.75 25.82
CA ASN A 3 -15.48 14.89 24.87
C ASN A 3 -14.95 14.98 23.42
N ASP A 4 -13.75 15.53 23.24
CA ASP A 4 -13.11 15.66 21.92
C ASP A 4 -12.00 14.61 21.77
N SER A 5 -12.42 13.47 21.21
CA SER A 5 -11.62 12.38 20.65
C SER A 5 -10.76 11.55 21.62
N ASP A 6 -11.36 10.51 22.20
CA ASP A 6 -10.62 9.26 22.47
C ASP A 6 -10.23 8.68 21.10
N LEU A 7 -9.00 8.95 20.65
CA LEU A 7 -8.50 8.45 19.37
C LEU A 7 -8.34 6.93 19.48
N VAL A 8 -9.39 6.18 19.13
CA VAL A 8 -9.36 4.72 19.08
C VAL A 8 -8.78 4.30 17.73
N VAL A 9 -7.51 3.90 17.71
CA VAL A 9 -6.87 3.34 16.52
C VAL A 9 -7.11 1.84 16.46
N ASN A 10 -7.77 1.40 15.40
CA ASN A 10 -7.96 -0.01 15.13
C ASN A 10 -6.70 -0.59 14.45
N ILE A 11 -5.76 -1.06 15.25
CA ILE A 11 -4.50 -1.65 14.78
C ILE A 11 -4.75 -2.90 13.92
N ASP A 12 -5.73 -3.74 14.27
CA ASP A 12 -6.05 -4.95 13.50
C ASP A 12 -6.49 -4.61 12.07
N LEU A 13 -7.31 -3.58 11.90
CA LEU A 13 -7.71 -3.08 10.58
C LEU A 13 -6.50 -2.58 9.79
N LEU A 14 -5.57 -1.87 10.43
CA LEU A 14 -4.36 -1.38 9.77
C LEU A 14 -3.44 -2.53 9.34
N VAL A 15 -3.29 -3.56 10.17
CA VAL A 15 -2.51 -4.76 9.83
C VAL A 15 -3.14 -5.52 8.66
N ASP A 16 -4.47 -5.72 8.67
CA ASP A 16 -5.17 -6.35 7.54
C ASP A 16 -5.03 -5.52 6.26
N SER A 17 -5.16 -4.18 6.38
CA SER A 17 -4.98 -3.26 5.27
C SER A 17 -3.56 -3.34 4.69
N GLU A 18 -2.53 -3.40 5.53
CA GLU A 18 -1.14 -3.56 5.11
C GLU A 18 -0.94 -4.87 4.32
N SER A 19 -1.50 -5.98 4.81
CA SER A 19 -1.45 -7.28 4.13
C SER A 19 -2.13 -7.23 2.77
N ARG A 20 -3.30 -6.60 2.67
CA ARG A 20 -4.04 -6.44 1.41
C ARG A 20 -3.28 -5.57 0.41
N LEU A 21 -2.71 -4.45 0.87
CA LEU A 21 -1.89 -3.56 0.02
C LEU A 21 -0.65 -4.29 -0.51
N LYS A 22 0.02 -5.11 0.31
CA LYS A 22 1.11 -5.98 -0.14
C LYS A 22 0.66 -6.97 -1.22
N GLY A 23 -0.52 -7.57 -1.04
CA GLY A 23 -1.13 -8.46 -2.04
C GLY A 23 -1.38 -7.74 -3.37
N ILE A 24 -2.05 -6.58 -3.33
CA ILE A 24 -2.33 -5.77 -4.53
C ILE A 24 -1.02 -5.35 -5.22
N LYS A 25 -0.02 -4.90 -4.45
CA LYS A 25 1.28 -4.52 -4.99
C LYS A 25 1.91 -5.68 -5.75
N LYS A 26 1.91 -6.87 -5.15
CA LYS A 26 2.45 -8.08 -5.76
C LYS A 26 1.76 -8.39 -7.09
N GLU A 27 0.43 -8.49 -7.08
CA GLU A 27 -0.35 -8.79 -8.28
C GLU A 27 -0.09 -7.76 -9.40
N LEU A 28 -0.06 -6.46 -9.08
CA LEU A 28 0.22 -5.41 -10.06
C LEU A 28 1.67 -5.44 -10.57
N SER A 29 2.64 -5.79 -9.72
CA SER A 29 4.05 -5.94 -10.12
C SER A 29 4.25 -7.13 -11.04
N ASP A 30 3.52 -8.22 -10.83
CA ASP A 30 3.62 -9.47 -11.59
C ASP A 30 2.94 -9.38 -12.98
N LEU A 31 2.18 -8.31 -13.26
CA LEU A 31 1.61 -8.04 -14.59
C LEU A 31 2.66 -7.42 -15.51
N ASP A 32 3.48 -8.27 -16.13
CA ASP A 32 4.54 -7.87 -17.07
C ASP A 32 4.02 -7.12 -18.31
N ASN A 33 4.88 -6.24 -18.85
CA ASN A 33 4.63 -5.62 -20.14
C ASN A 33 4.86 -6.65 -21.25
N ARG A 34 3.79 -6.99 -21.96
CA ARG A 34 3.81 -7.95 -23.08
C ARG A 34 3.63 -7.26 -24.44
N LYS A 35 3.89 -5.96 -24.53
CA LYS A 35 3.74 -5.18 -25.77
C LYS A 35 4.51 -5.83 -26.90
N ASP A 36 5.82 -6.01 -26.74
CA ASP A 36 6.70 -6.53 -27.79
C ASP A 36 6.36 -7.98 -28.17
N ASP A 37 5.98 -8.79 -27.19
CA ASP A 37 5.54 -10.18 -27.42
C ASP A 37 4.24 -10.25 -28.23
N MET A 38 3.31 -9.32 -27.98
CA MET A 38 1.96 -9.36 -28.54
C MET A 38 1.82 -8.54 -29.83
N HIS A 39 2.68 -7.55 -30.04
CA HIS A 39 2.64 -6.67 -31.20
C HIS A 39 2.59 -7.40 -32.56
N PRO A 40 3.37 -8.47 -32.80
CA PRO A 40 3.29 -9.24 -34.06
C PRO A 40 1.92 -9.87 -34.34
N TYR A 41 1.10 -10.10 -33.30
CA TYR A 41 -0.20 -10.75 -33.39
C TYR A 41 -1.37 -9.77 -33.56
N TRP A 42 -1.14 -8.46 -33.38
CA TRP A 42 -2.19 -7.45 -33.50
C TRP A 42 -2.54 -7.09 -34.95
N GLY A 43 -1.77 -7.59 -35.92
CA GLY A 43 -1.93 -7.26 -37.33
C GLY A 43 -1.21 -5.96 -37.68
N SER A 44 -1.72 -5.24 -38.69
CA SER A 44 -1.10 -4.03 -39.21
C SER A 44 -2.06 -2.84 -39.26
N GLY A 45 -1.48 -1.64 -39.33
CA GLY A 45 -2.21 -0.39 -39.43
C GLY A 45 -2.94 -0.04 -38.13
N GLN A 46 -4.12 0.58 -38.27
CA GLN A 46 -4.82 1.23 -37.18
C GLN A 46 -5.09 0.36 -35.93
N ILE A 47 -5.29 -0.96 -36.11
CA ILE A 47 -5.51 -1.87 -34.97
C ILE A 47 -4.24 -2.02 -34.14
N ALA A 48 -3.08 -2.21 -34.78
CA ALA A 48 -1.80 -2.34 -34.09
C ALA A 48 -1.43 -1.03 -33.36
N ASP A 49 -1.74 0.12 -33.96
CA ASP A 49 -1.52 1.43 -33.34
C ASP A 49 -2.39 1.61 -32.08
N VAL A 50 -3.69 1.33 -32.16
CA VAL A 50 -4.61 1.42 -31.01
C VAL A 50 -4.23 0.45 -29.89
N MET A 51 -3.81 -0.77 -30.24
CA MET A 51 -3.33 -1.75 -29.25
C MET A 51 -2.03 -1.30 -28.59
N SER A 52 -1.12 -0.67 -29.34
CA SER A 52 0.10 -0.08 -28.80
C SER A 52 -0.21 1.03 -27.79
N ASP A 53 -1.12 1.96 -28.15
CA ASP A 53 -1.57 3.03 -27.26
C ASP A 53 -2.26 2.48 -26.01
N PHE A 54 -3.05 1.41 -26.15
CA PHE A 54 -3.69 0.75 -25.01
C PHE A 54 -2.65 0.19 -24.04
N VAL A 55 -1.65 -0.56 -24.53
CA VAL A 55 -0.64 -1.16 -23.66
C VAL A 55 0.24 -0.10 -23.00
N ASP A 56 0.61 0.97 -23.72
CA ASP A 56 1.37 2.08 -23.14
C ASP A 56 0.59 2.82 -22.05
N ASN A 57 -0.71 3.01 -22.24
CA ASN A 57 -1.57 3.61 -21.22
C ASN A 57 -1.75 2.68 -20.02
N TRP A 58 -1.99 1.39 -20.27
CA TRP A 58 -2.08 0.38 -19.22
C TRP A 58 -0.82 0.37 -18.34
N GLU A 59 0.37 0.35 -18.94
CA GLU A 59 1.65 0.39 -18.22
C GLU A 59 1.76 1.64 -17.35
N LYS A 60 1.50 2.83 -17.90
CA LYS A 60 1.53 4.10 -17.15
C LYS A 60 0.57 4.10 -15.96
N TYR A 61 -0.65 3.60 -16.14
CA TYR A 61 -1.62 3.55 -15.04
C TYR A 61 -1.26 2.48 -14.00
N ARG A 62 -0.72 1.33 -14.43
CA ARG A 62 -0.21 0.29 -13.54
C ARG A 62 0.91 0.80 -12.64
N GLU A 63 1.87 1.54 -13.20
CA GLU A 63 2.94 2.18 -12.43
C GLU A 63 2.40 3.18 -11.41
N LYS A 64 1.45 4.04 -11.80
CA LYS A 64 0.80 4.98 -10.87
C LYS A 64 0.04 4.28 -9.75
N MET A 65 -0.63 3.17 -10.07
CA MET A 65 -1.31 2.36 -9.05
C MET A 65 -0.31 1.73 -8.08
N LEU A 66 0.82 1.20 -8.58
CA LEU A 66 1.89 0.66 -7.74
C LEU A 66 2.47 1.72 -6.79
N GLU A 67 2.76 2.92 -7.30
CA GLU A 67 3.24 4.04 -6.49
C GLU A 67 2.22 4.42 -5.40
N THR A 68 0.94 4.51 -5.77
CA THR A 68 -0.13 4.85 -4.82
C THR A 68 -0.28 3.80 -3.72
N VAL A 69 -0.29 2.52 -4.09
CA VAL A 69 -0.38 1.39 -3.14
C VAL A 69 0.82 1.39 -2.20
N GLU A 70 2.02 1.65 -2.71
CA GLU A 70 3.22 1.77 -1.88
C GLU A 70 3.14 2.95 -0.90
N ASN A 71 2.70 4.12 -1.37
CA ASN A 71 2.57 5.31 -0.53
C ASN A 71 1.54 5.11 0.58
N VAL A 72 0.36 4.56 0.26
CA VAL A 72 -0.66 4.23 1.27
C VAL A 72 -0.14 3.17 2.24
N GLY A 73 0.56 2.14 1.75
CA GLY A 73 1.20 1.14 2.58
C GLY A 73 2.16 1.74 3.59
N LYS A 74 3.04 2.67 3.17
CA LYS A 74 3.97 3.38 4.06
C LYS A 74 3.25 4.17 5.15
N LEU A 75 2.14 4.84 4.81
CA LEU A 75 1.33 5.58 5.79
C LEU A 75 0.68 4.65 6.82
N VAL A 76 0.16 3.51 6.37
CA VAL A 76 -0.41 2.47 7.25
C VAL A 76 0.66 1.94 8.20
N THR A 77 1.81 1.50 7.68
CA THR A 77 2.93 1.00 8.50
C THR A 77 3.41 2.07 9.50
N SER A 78 3.59 3.32 9.05
CA SER A 78 4.02 4.41 9.93
C SER A 78 3.02 4.69 11.06
N THR A 79 1.72 4.53 10.79
CA THR A 79 0.67 4.66 11.80
C THR A 79 0.75 3.51 12.81
N ILE A 80 0.89 2.26 12.35
CA ILE A 80 1.04 1.09 13.23
C ILE A 80 2.27 1.29 14.14
N ASP A 81 3.42 1.63 13.57
CA ASP A 81 4.68 1.80 14.30
C ASP A 81 4.59 2.93 15.34
N GLY A 82 3.95 4.04 14.97
CA GLY A 82 3.76 5.19 15.87
C GLY A 82 2.93 4.85 17.11
N PHE A 83 1.78 4.19 16.92
CA PHE A 83 0.89 3.84 18.04
C PHE A 83 1.45 2.70 18.88
N THR A 84 1.95 1.63 18.25
CA THR A 84 2.51 0.48 18.99
C THR A 84 3.79 0.85 19.74
N GLY A 85 4.63 1.73 19.18
CA GLY A 85 5.80 2.28 19.85
C GLY A 85 5.44 3.13 21.07
N LEU A 86 4.46 4.03 20.93
CA LEU A 86 3.98 4.86 22.03
C LEU A 86 3.39 4.02 23.18
N ASP A 87 2.59 2.99 22.85
CA ASP A 87 2.06 2.05 23.84
C ASP A 87 3.16 1.28 24.56
N ALA A 88 4.19 0.84 23.84
CA ALA A 88 5.33 0.13 24.42
C ALA A 88 6.13 0.99 25.40
N ASP A 89 6.37 2.26 25.04
CA ASP A 89 7.07 3.23 25.89
C ASP A 89 6.25 3.55 27.15
N LEU A 90 4.94 3.77 27.00
CA LEU A 90 4.04 4.00 28.13
C LEU A 90 4.02 2.80 29.09
N ALA A 91 3.88 1.58 28.56
CA ALA A 91 3.91 0.36 29.37
C ALA A 91 5.25 0.18 30.11
N LYS A 92 6.36 0.58 29.50
CA LYS A 92 7.69 0.54 30.13
C LYS A 92 7.79 1.50 31.30
N GLU A 93 7.33 2.75 31.15
CA GLU A 93 7.34 3.73 32.23
C GLU A 93 6.41 3.35 33.39
N LEU A 94 5.21 2.82 33.10
CA LEU A 94 4.30 2.30 34.13
C LEU A 94 4.93 1.16 34.94
N ARG A 95 5.63 0.22 34.28
CA ARG A 95 6.36 -0.87 34.96
C ARG A 95 7.49 -0.34 35.84
N LYS A 96 8.22 0.69 35.39
CA LYS A 96 9.28 1.33 36.20
C LYS A 96 8.70 2.02 37.44
N ALA A 97 7.59 2.74 37.28
CA ALA A 97 6.91 3.41 38.39
C ALA A 97 6.37 2.39 39.42
N GLY A 98 5.78 1.29 38.95
CA GLY A 98 5.29 0.20 39.81
C GLY A 98 6.39 -0.53 40.60
N LYS A 99 7.61 -0.63 40.05
CA LYS A 99 8.77 -1.23 40.74
C LYS A 99 9.43 -0.31 41.79
N LYS A 100 9.08 0.98 41.84
CA LYS A 100 9.57 1.94 42.83
C LYS A 100 8.69 2.04 44.10
N LYS A 101 7.58 1.30 44.15
CA LYS A 101 6.73 1.10 45.34
C LYS A 101 7.05 -0.26 45.95
#